data_AF-A0A1E3BUF0-F1
#
_entry.id   AF-A0A1E3BUF0-F1
#
_cell.length_a   1.000
_cell.length_b   1.000
_cell.length_c   1.000
_cell.angle_alpha   90.00
_cell.angle_beta   90.00
_cell.angle_gamma   90.00
#
_symmetry.space_group_name_H-M   'P 1'
#
loop_
_entity.id
_entity.type
_entity.pdbx_description
1 polymer ?
#
loop_
_entity_poly.entity_id
_entity_poly.type
_entity_poly.pdbx_seq_one_letter_code
_entity_poly.pdbx_strand_id
1 'polypeptide(L)'
;MSQQVLKTRGLTYQQKQELWARWKKGQSLSEIGRALGKHAGSITGMLAIHGGIAPLRRSRSARVLSSSEREEISRGISAGLTLTQIADSMGRSASTISREVSRNGGRSRYRANVADRRAWTQSRRPKKCLLALNEPLRAAVAEKLSLDWSPEQVAGWLKRQFPDDKSMHVSHETIYRSLFIQARGVLKKELIKHLRSRRGMRRSRHRSSEEAESRTSITDLVSIRARPKEVEGRAVPGHWEGDLISGSKNSHIATLVERQSRFTMLVHVGGKDTESVVSALCREVGQLPEELKRTLTWDRGGELGNHRKFTLATDMQVYFCDPQSPWQRGSNENTNRLLRQYFPKKTDLSGYSQKQLNEFARKLNERPRKTLDYLTPVEKLQSIFALTG
;
A
#
# COMPACT_ATOMS: atom_id res chain seq x y z
N MET A 1 51.78 11.93 10.59
CA MET A 1 50.76 12.29 11.60
C MET A 1 49.39 11.94 11.06
N SER A 2 48.85 10.83 11.53
CA SER A 2 47.56 10.25 11.12
C SER A 2 46.44 11.18 11.56
N GLN A 3 45.74 11.82 10.60
CA GLN A 3 44.53 12.57 10.88
C GLN A 3 43.48 11.60 11.45
N GLN A 4 43.30 11.64 12.77
CA GLN A 4 42.15 11.03 13.42
C GLN A 4 40.89 11.74 12.88
N VAL A 5 40.23 11.10 11.92
CA VAL A 5 38.90 11.46 11.47
C VAL A 5 37.99 11.40 12.69
N LEU A 6 37.68 12.57 13.26
CA LEU A 6 36.67 12.73 14.28
C LEU A 6 35.40 12.01 13.80
N LYS A 7 35.07 10.86 14.42
CA LYS A 7 33.81 10.14 14.18
C LYS A 7 32.68 11.03 14.68
N THR A 8 32.23 11.98 13.85
CA THR A 8 31.02 12.75 14.12
C THR A 8 29.87 11.75 14.28
N ARG A 9 29.30 11.68 15.48
CA ARG A 9 28.10 10.89 15.78
C ARG A 9 26.94 11.47 14.98
N GLY A 10 26.69 10.91 13.79
CA GLY A 10 25.60 11.31 12.90
C GLY A 10 25.99 11.37 11.42
N LEU A 11 24.99 11.55 10.55
CA LEU A 11 25.17 11.88 9.13
C LEU A 11 25.23 13.40 8.96
N THR A 12 26.12 13.90 8.12
CA THR A 12 26.13 15.32 7.70
C THR A 12 24.88 15.66 6.88
N TYR A 13 24.60 16.94 6.66
CA TYR A 13 23.45 17.35 5.85
C TYR A 13 23.51 16.77 4.41
N GLN A 14 24.69 16.81 3.78
CA GLN A 14 24.91 16.22 2.46
C GLN A 14 24.72 14.70 2.47
N GLN A 15 25.27 14.00 3.47
CA GLN A 15 25.08 12.56 3.59
C GLN A 15 23.61 12.17 3.81
N LYS A 16 22.83 12.99 4.52
CA LYS A 16 21.38 12.80 4.65
C LYS A 16 20.66 12.95 3.31
N GLN A 17 21.03 13.95 2.50
CA GLN A 17 20.45 14.13 1.17
C GLN A 17 20.76 12.94 0.27
N GLU A 18 22.02 12.49 0.27
CA GLU A 18 22.46 11.34 -0.52
C GLU A 18 21.77 10.03 -0.10
N LEU A 19 21.61 9.82 1.21
CA LEU A 19 20.82 8.70 1.76
C LEU A 19 19.41 8.67 1.15
N TRP A 20 18.70 9.81 1.18
CA TRP A 20 17.34 9.89 0.67
C TRP A 20 17.26 9.74 -0.86
N ALA A 21 18.24 10.27 -1.59
CA ALA A 21 18.33 10.12 -3.03
C ALA A 21 18.50 8.64 -3.43
N ARG A 22 19.44 7.93 -2.79
CA ARG A 22 19.68 6.49 -3.01
C ARG A 22 18.50 5.62 -2.60
N TRP A 23 17.89 5.91 -1.45
CA TRP A 23 16.69 5.22 -0.99
C TRP A 23 15.55 5.35 -2.01
N LYS A 24 15.35 6.54 -2.58
CA LYS A 24 14.35 6.78 -3.64
C LYS A 24 14.66 6.00 -4.91
N LYS A 25 15.94 5.83 -5.26
CA LYS A 25 16.40 4.98 -6.38
C LYS A 25 16.24 3.48 -6.14
N GLY A 26 15.85 3.05 -4.94
CA GLY A 26 15.55 1.64 -4.63
C GLY A 26 16.74 0.82 -4.13
N GLN A 27 17.88 1.46 -3.88
CA GLN A 27 19.08 0.80 -3.34
C GLN A 27 18.81 0.16 -1.98
N SER A 28 19.51 -0.95 -1.70
CA SER A 28 19.41 -1.67 -0.43
C SER A 28 20.03 -0.88 0.73
N LEU A 29 19.66 -1.22 1.97
CA LEU A 29 20.22 -0.59 3.16
C LEU A 29 21.74 -0.80 3.25
N SER A 30 22.22 -1.96 2.80
CA SER A 30 23.64 -2.31 2.76
C SER A 30 24.40 -1.52 1.70
N GLU A 31 23.84 -1.34 0.50
CA GLU A 31 24.42 -0.47 -0.54
C GLU A 31 24.53 0.97 -0.08
N ILE A 32 23.47 1.52 0.52
CA ILE A 32 23.45 2.89 1.04
C ILE A 32 24.47 3.03 2.18
N GLY A 33 24.54 2.05 3.08
CA GLY A 33 25.52 2.03 4.17
C GLY A 33 26.95 2.08 3.64
N ARG A 34 27.28 1.21 2.68
CA ARG A 34 28.60 1.17 2.03
C ARG A 34 28.94 2.50 1.38
N ALA A 35 28.02 3.09 0.62
CA ALA A 35 28.23 4.36 -0.06
C ALA A 35 28.47 5.55 0.89
N LEU A 36 27.91 5.51 2.10
CA LEU A 36 28.05 6.59 3.08
C LEU A 36 29.12 6.31 4.15
N GLY A 37 29.81 5.17 4.07
CA GLY A 37 30.76 4.72 5.10
C GLY A 37 30.09 4.51 6.46
N LYS A 38 28.84 4.01 6.47
CA LYS A 38 28.05 3.78 7.69
C LYS A 38 27.48 2.37 7.73
N HIS A 39 27.30 1.85 8.95
CA HIS A 39 26.64 0.56 9.14
C HIS A 39 25.17 0.62 8.70
N ALA A 40 24.66 -0.46 8.10
CA ALA A 40 23.28 -0.54 7.60
C ALA A 40 22.24 -0.23 8.69
N GLY A 41 22.48 -0.63 9.94
CA GLY A 41 21.61 -0.30 11.09
C GLY A 41 21.45 1.20 11.34
N SER A 42 22.48 2.01 11.08
CA SER A 42 22.39 3.48 11.19
C SER A 42 21.49 4.07 10.09
N ILE A 43 21.54 3.51 8.88
CA ILE A 43 20.66 3.89 7.76
C ILE A 43 19.21 3.51 8.09
N THR A 44 18.99 2.31 8.63
CA THR A 44 17.68 1.83 9.07
C THR A 44 17.05 2.76 10.10
N GLY A 45 17.78 3.13 11.15
CA GLY A 45 17.29 4.03 12.18
C GLY A 45 16.87 5.39 11.61
N MET A 46 17.67 5.96 10.70
CA MET A 46 17.36 7.25 10.07
C MET A 46 16.12 7.19 9.17
N LEU A 47 15.96 6.12 8.39
CA LEU A 47 14.79 5.93 7.55
C LEU A 47 13.52 5.68 8.40
N ALA A 48 13.63 4.89 9.47
CA ALA A 48 12.53 4.51 10.34
C ALA A 48 11.88 5.70 11.04
N ILE A 49 12.67 6.69 11.48
CA ILE A 49 12.17 7.93 12.09
C ILE A 49 11.17 8.65 11.18
N HIS A 50 11.39 8.58 9.86
CA HIS A 50 10.55 9.22 8.86
C HIS A 50 9.63 8.22 8.12
N GLY A 51 9.53 6.97 8.59
CA GLY A 51 8.71 5.94 7.96
C GLY A 51 9.13 5.59 6.53
N GLY A 52 10.39 5.83 6.16
CA GLY A 52 10.91 5.67 4.80
C GLY A 52 10.45 6.75 3.81
N ILE A 53 9.86 7.85 4.29
CA ILE A 53 9.40 8.98 3.47
C ILE A 53 10.40 10.12 3.60
N ALA A 54 10.99 10.54 2.48
CA ALA A 54 11.95 11.63 2.48
C ALA A 54 11.29 12.93 3.01
N PRO A 55 11.90 13.59 4.02
CA PRO A 55 11.41 14.88 4.47
C PRO A 55 11.57 15.91 3.35
N LEU A 56 10.61 16.83 3.26
CA LEU A 56 10.71 17.93 2.30
C LEU A 56 11.98 18.74 2.57
N ARG A 57 12.70 19.08 1.50
CA ARG A 57 13.83 19.99 1.57
C ARG A 57 13.30 21.33 2.07
N ARG A 58 13.84 21.80 3.18
CA ARG A 58 13.48 23.12 3.69
C ARG A 58 14.29 24.17 2.94
N SER A 59 13.60 25.13 2.38
CA SER A 59 14.19 26.35 1.81
C SER A 59 13.69 27.56 2.60
N ARG A 60 14.47 28.64 2.58
CA ARG A 60 14.04 29.94 3.10
C ARG A 60 13.53 30.78 1.95
N SER A 61 12.46 31.54 2.20
CA SER A 61 12.06 32.61 1.28
C SER A 61 13.08 33.74 1.36
N ALA A 62 13.36 34.40 0.23
CA ALA A 62 14.21 35.59 0.17
C ALA A 62 13.70 36.76 1.05
N ARG A 63 12.41 36.74 1.42
CA ARG A 63 11.78 37.70 2.33
C ARG A 63 12.14 37.50 3.80
N VAL A 64 12.76 36.37 4.15
CA VAL A 64 13.16 36.04 5.52
C VAL A 64 14.65 36.25 5.67
N LEU A 65 15.06 36.85 6.80
CA LEU A 65 16.48 37.05 7.12
C LEU A 65 17.28 35.74 7.00
N SER A 66 18.45 35.82 6.40
CA SER A 66 19.43 34.74 6.27
C SER A 66 20.20 34.52 7.57
N SER A 67 21.12 33.55 7.59
CA SER A 67 22.01 33.38 8.74
C SER A 67 23.04 34.52 8.83
N SER A 68 23.58 34.94 7.68
CA SER A 68 24.53 36.06 7.63
C SER A 68 23.87 37.37 8.03
N GLU A 69 22.65 37.63 7.56
CA GLU A 69 21.88 38.83 7.94
C GLU A 69 21.60 38.87 9.46
N ARG A 70 21.35 37.72 10.10
CA ARG A 70 21.22 37.66 11.57
C ARG A 70 22.55 37.89 12.29
N GLU A 71 23.65 37.47 11.69
CA GLU A 71 24.99 37.72 12.21
C GLU A 71 25.32 39.22 12.17
N GLU A 72 24.98 39.91 11.07
CA GLU A 72 25.09 41.37 10.98
C GLU A 72 24.27 42.09 12.05
N ILE A 73 23.03 41.65 12.30
CA ILE A 73 22.22 42.20 13.39
C ILE A 73 22.91 42.00 14.74
N SER A 74 23.48 40.82 14.98
CA SER A 74 24.17 40.52 16.23
C SER A 74 25.43 41.38 16.40
N ARG A 75 26.22 41.57 15.35
CA ARG A 75 27.41 42.43 15.37
C ARG A 75 27.06 43.89 15.56
N GLY A 76 26.06 44.39 14.82
CA GLY A 76 25.60 45.76 14.92
C GLY A 76 25.05 46.12 16.31
N ILE A 77 24.33 45.20 16.95
CA ILE A 77 23.90 45.39 18.34
C ILE A 77 25.09 45.47 19.30
N SER A 78 26.08 44.58 19.16
CA SER A 78 27.29 44.61 19.99
C SER A 78 28.12 45.88 19.78
N ALA A 79 28.13 46.43 18.56
CA ALA A 79 28.79 47.69 18.21
C ALA A 79 27.99 48.94 18.63
N GLY A 80 26.85 48.79 19.31
CA GLY A 80 26.03 49.92 19.78
C GLY A 80 25.14 50.58 18.72
N LEU A 81 25.08 50.05 17.49
CA LEU A 81 24.31 50.65 16.39
C LEU A 81 22.79 50.60 16.65
N THR A 82 22.08 51.61 16.16
CA THR A 82 20.61 51.65 16.19
C THR A 82 20.02 50.62 15.22
N LEU A 83 18.76 50.20 15.46
CA LEU A 83 18.10 49.22 14.59
C LEU A 83 17.89 49.74 13.17
N THR A 84 17.76 51.06 12.99
CA THR A 84 17.64 51.72 11.69
C THR A 84 18.96 51.63 10.93
N GLN A 85 20.09 51.99 11.55
CA GLN A 85 21.42 51.88 10.94
C GLN A 85 21.75 50.45 10.49
N ILE A 86 21.40 49.45 11.32
CA ILE A 86 21.56 48.03 10.98
C ILE A 86 20.66 47.63 9.80
N ALA A 87 19.45 48.19 9.72
CA ALA A 87 18.52 47.89 8.65
C ALA A 87 19.01 48.48 7.32
N ASP A 88 19.50 49.72 7.34
CA ASP A 88 20.00 50.44 6.17
C ASP A 88 21.25 49.75 5.58
N SER A 89 22.19 49.31 6.42
CA SER A 89 23.41 48.62 5.97
C SER A 89 23.15 47.28 5.28
N MET A 90 22.00 46.67 5.54
CA MET A 90 21.57 45.40 4.96
C MET A 90 20.50 45.54 3.88
N GLY A 91 20.04 46.76 3.58
CA GLY A 91 18.92 46.99 2.66
C GLY A 91 17.60 46.35 3.13
N ARG A 92 17.32 46.37 4.44
CA ARG A 92 16.10 45.82 5.05
C ARG A 92 15.29 46.92 5.73
N SER A 93 14.00 46.66 5.96
CA SER A 93 13.17 47.60 6.75
C SER A 93 13.54 47.57 8.23
N ALA A 94 13.58 48.72 8.89
CA ALA A 94 13.80 48.83 10.33
C ALA A 94 12.77 48.00 11.13
N SER A 95 11.52 47.92 10.67
CA SER A 95 10.49 47.07 11.28
C SER A 95 10.81 45.58 11.22
N THR A 96 11.50 45.11 10.18
CA THR A 96 11.96 43.71 10.09
C THR A 96 12.97 43.41 11.18
N ILE A 97 13.97 44.26 11.33
CA ILE A 97 15.04 44.11 12.33
C ILE A 97 14.46 44.24 13.74
N SER A 98 13.62 45.24 13.99
CA SER A 98 12.95 45.44 15.28
C SER A 98 12.13 44.23 15.71
N ARG A 99 11.25 43.70 14.83
CA ARG A 99 10.47 42.51 15.14
C ARG A 99 11.35 41.28 15.36
N GLU A 100 12.44 41.13 14.61
CA GLU A 100 13.39 40.02 14.78
C GLU A 100 14.09 40.09 16.14
N VAL A 101 14.60 41.25 16.52
CA VAL A 101 15.31 41.47 17.78
C VAL A 101 14.36 41.30 18.96
N SER A 102 13.17 41.92 18.91
CA SER A 102 12.13 41.79 19.93
C SER A 102 11.71 40.34 20.16
N ARG A 103 11.40 39.59 19.09
CA ARG A 103 11.01 38.17 19.16
C ARG A 103 12.09 37.27 19.76
N ASN A 104 13.37 37.68 19.70
CA ASN A 104 14.51 36.90 20.17
C ASN A 104 15.16 37.47 21.45
N GLY A 105 14.37 38.15 22.28
CA GLY A 105 14.78 38.55 23.64
C GLY A 105 15.33 39.97 23.75
N GLY A 106 15.15 40.80 22.72
CA GLY A 106 15.61 42.19 22.72
C GLY A 106 17.12 42.33 22.53
N ARG A 107 17.61 43.58 22.55
CA ARG A 107 19.01 43.90 22.25
C ARG A 107 19.99 43.21 23.20
N SER A 108 19.68 43.12 24.49
CA SER A 108 20.57 42.53 25.50
C SER A 108 20.80 41.02 25.32
N ARG A 109 19.81 40.29 24.79
CA ARG A 109 19.85 38.82 24.69
C ARG A 109 19.93 38.29 23.25
N TYR A 110 19.91 39.17 22.25
CA TYR A 110 19.94 38.75 20.85
C TYR A 110 21.23 37.97 20.53
N ARG A 111 21.07 36.80 19.91
CA ARG A 111 22.17 35.96 19.40
C ARG A 111 21.78 35.38 18.05
N ALA A 112 22.59 35.66 17.02
CA ALA A 112 22.32 35.23 15.64
C ALA A 112 22.02 33.73 15.52
N ASN A 113 22.89 32.88 16.07
CA ASN A 113 22.76 31.43 16.00
C ASN A 113 21.48 30.89 16.66
N VAL A 114 21.04 31.50 17.76
CA VAL A 114 19.80 31.10 18.47
C VAL A 114 18.58 31.53 17.66
N ALA A 115 18.57 32.78 17.20
CA ALA A 115 17.51 33.31 16.35
C ALA A 115 17.36 32.50 15.05
N ASP A 116 18.48 32.14 14.42
CA ASP A 116 18.51 31.34 13.19
C ASP A 116 17.94 29.93 13.40
N ARG A 117 18.38 29.24 14.48
CA ARG A 117 17.87 27.93 14.86
C ARG A 117 16.38 27.96 15.18
N ARG A 118 15.91 29.03 15.85
CA ARG A 118 14.50 29.23 16.18
C ARG A 118 13.67 29.45 14.92
N ALA A 119 14.14 30.29 13.99
CA ALA A 119 13.49 30.51 12.71
C ALA A 119 13.34 29.20 11.91
N TRP A 120 14.40 28.38 11.83
CA TRP A 120 14.32 27.05 11.21
C TRP A 120 13.35 26.11 11.92
N THR A 121 13.24 26.18 13.24
CA THR A 121 12.32 25.34 14.02
C THR A 121 10.87 25.77 13.79
N GLN A 122 10.58 27.06 13.83
CA GLN A 122 9.25 27.61 13.60
C GLN A 122 8.79 27.46 12.14
N SER A 123 9.71 27.50 11.17
CA SER A 123 9.40 27.25 9.77
C SER A 123 8.74 25.89 9.52
N ARG A 124 8.89 24.92 10.46
CA ARG A 124 8.25 23.61 10.37
C ARG A 124 6.72 23.70 10.36
N ARG A 125 6.15 24.76 10.98
CA ARG A 125 4.70 25.03 11.10
C ARG A 125 3.86 23.74 11.16
N PRO A 126 4.10 22.88 12.17
CA PRO A 126 3.49 21.56 12.21
C PRO A 126 1.97 21.71 12.33
N LYS A 127 1.23 21.27 11.31
CA LYS A 127 -0.23 21.14 11.38
C LYS A 127 -0.57 19.78 11.99
N LYS A 128 -1.51 19.76 12.95
CA LYS A 128 -2.11 18.50 13.42
C LYS A 128 -2.72 17.78 12.21
N CYS A 129 -2.50 16.48 12.08
CA CYS A 129 -3.08 15.73 10.97
C CYS A 129 -4.58 15.52 11.20
N LEU A 130 -5.34 15.33 10.12
CA LEU A 130 -6.80 15.19 10.18
C LEU A 130 -7.25 14.08 11.17
N LEU A 131 -6.58 12.92 11.13
CA LEU A 131 -6.87 11.80 12.04
C LEU A 131 -6.55 12.09 13.52
N ALA A 132 -5.78 13.15 13.83
CA ALA A 132 -5.57 13.58 15.20
C ALA A 132 -6.70 14.49 15.70
N LEU A 133 -7.46 15.09 14.79
CA LEU A 133 -8.51 16.07 15.08
C LEU A 133 -9.90 15.43 15.02
N ASN A 134 -10.10 14.42 14.17
CA ASN A 134 -11.37 13.73 13.99
C ASN A 134 -11.29 12.30 14.54
N GLU A 135 -11.84 12.09 15.73
CA GLU A 135 -11.88 10.78 16.39
C GLU A 135 -12.80 9.76 15.71
N PRO A 136 -14.04 10.10 15.32
CA PRO A 136 -14.89 9.20 14.53
C PRO A 136 -14.21 8.67 13.26
N LEU A 137 -13.58 9.56 12.48
CA LEU A 137 -12.82 9.18 11.30
C LEU A 137 -11.64 8.26 11.64
N ARG A 138 -10.90 8.56 12.71
CA ARG A 138 -9.79 7.73 13.18
C ARG A 138 -10.27 6.33 13.57
N ALA A 139 -11.38 6.22 14.28
CA ALA A 139 -11.97 4.96 14.69
C ALA A 139 -12.40 4.13 13.48
N ALA A 140 -13.13 4.73 12.53
CA ALA A 140 -13.54 4.06 11.29
C ALA A 140 -12.33 3.58 10.47
N VAL A 141 -11.27 4.39 10.35
CA VAL A 141 -10.04 3.97 9.67
C VAL A 141 -9.39 2.79 10.39
N ALA A 142 -9.26 2.84 11.72
CA ALA A 142 -8.65 1.76 12.50
C ALA A 142 -9.44 0.44 12.41
N GLU A 143 -10.77 0.52 12.49
CA GLU A 143 -11.68 -0.61 12.34
C GLU A 143 -11.55 -1.25 10.95
N LYS A 144 -11.63 -0.47 9.87
CA LYS A 144 -11.51 -1.08 8.52
C LYS A 144 -10.11 -1.63 8.25
N LEU A 145 -9.06 -1.02 8.81
CA LEU A 145 -7.71 -1.60 8.74
C LEU A 145 -7.61 -2.94 9.48
N SER A 146 -8.28 -3.14 10.62
CA SER A 146 -8.24 -4.41 11.35
C SER A 146 -8.95 -5.55 10.60
N LEU A 147 -9.85 -5.21 9.67
CA LEU A 147 -10.46 -6.12 8.71
C LEU A 147 -9.56 -6.43 7.49
N ASP A 148 -8.28 -6.11 7.55
CA ASP A 148 -7.28 -6.30 6.49
C ASP A 148 -7.53 -5.48 5.20
N TRP A 149 -8.29 -4.39 5.30
CA TRP A 149 -8.47 -3.47 4.18
C TRP A 149 -7.20 -2.65 3.96
N SER A 150 -6.84 -2.42 2.70
CA SER A 150 -5.73 -1.52 2.40
C SER A 150 -6.12 -0.05 2.64
N PRO A 151 -5.17 0.85 2.95
CA PRO A 151 -5.44 2.28 3.06
C PRO A 151 -6.18 2.90 1.86
N GLU A 152 -5.93 2.41 0.64
CA GLU A 152 -6.65 2.86 -0.57
C GLU A 152 -8.11 2.41 -0.57
N GLN A 153 -8.38 1.19 -0.11
CA GLN A 153 -9.73 0.65 0.03
C GLN A 153 -10.53 1.40 1.10
N VAL A 154 -9.92 1.66 2.26
CA VAL A 154 -10.54 2.44 3.33
C VAL A 154 -10.88 3.85 2.85
N ALA A 155 -9.95 4.54 2.19
CA ALA A 155 -10.17 5.88 1.67
C ALA A 155 -11.30 5.96 0.62
N GLY A 156 -11.38 4.98 -0.28
CA GLY A 156 -12.45 4.91 -1.28
C GLY A 156 -13.81 4.57 -0.69
N TRP A 157 -13.85 3.64 0.27
CA TRP A 157 -15.07 3.30 1.01
C TRP A 157 -15.61 4.49 1.81
N LEU A 158 -14.76 5.22 2.53
CA LEU A 158 -15.17 6.41 3.28
C LEU A 158 -15.85 7.46 2.39
N LYS A 159 -15.33 7.68 1.17
CA LYS A 159 -15.95 8.61 0.22
C LYS A 159 -17.34 8.18 -0.23
N ARG A 160 -17.59 6.87 -0.34
CA ARG A 160 -18.90 6.34 -0.72
C ARG A 160 -19.90 6.36 0.41
N GLN A 161 -19.46 6.03 1.63
CA GLN A 161 -20.35 5.96 2.78
C GLN A 161 -20.75 7.35 3.29
N PHE A 162 -19.89 8.34 3.08
CA PHE A 162 -20.10 9.71 3.55
C PHE A 162 -20.00 10.71 2.39
N PRO A 163 -20.81 10.61 1.33
CA PRO A 163 -20.64 11.46 0.14
C PRO A 163 -20.72 12.96 0.46
N ASP A 164 -21.60 13.33 1.38
CA ASP A 164 -21.87 14.73 1.74
C ASP A 164 -21.01 15.23 2.93
N ASP A 165 -20.47 14.31 3.74
CA ASP A 165 -19.61 14.67 4.88
C ASP A 165 -18.12 14.56 4.54
N LYS A 166 -17.57 15.68 4.07
CA LYS A 166 -16.14 15.84 3.76
C LYS A 166 -15.24 15.67 4.99
N SER A 167 -15.75 15.81 6.21
CA SER A 167 -14.95 15.63 7.43
C SER A 167 -14.52 14.18 7.63
N MET A 168 -15.27 13.24 7.03
CA MET A 168 -14.99 11.80 7.03
C MET A 168 -14.09 11.36 5.87
N HIS A 169 -13.64 12.29 5.01
CA HIS A 169 -12.79 11.96 3.88
C HIS A 169 -11.31 12.08 4.24
N VAL A 170 -10.54 11.05 3.92
CA VAL A 170 -9.09 11.06 4.10
C VAL A 170 -8.39 10.40 2.92
N SER A 171 -7.27 10.98 2.49
CA SER A 171 -6.40 10.36 1.49
C SER A 171 -5.71 9.12 2.07
N HIS A 172 -5.58 8.07 1.26
CA HIS A 172 -4.80 6.88 1.60
C HIS A 172 -3.34 7.20 1.95
N GLU A 173 -2.77 8.27 1.39
CA GLU A 173 -1.42 8.73 1.74
C GLU A 173 -1.37 9.25 3.19
N THR A 174 -2.43 9.91 3.65
CA THR A 174 -2.52 10.36 5.05
C THR A 174 -2.59 9.15 5.99
N ILE A 175 -3.33 8.10 5.63
CA ILE A 175 -3.39 6.84 6.39
C ILE A 175 -2.00 6.18 6.43
N TYR A 176 -1.32 6.01 5.28
CA TYR A 176 0.04 5.45 5.23
C TYR A 176 1.04 6.24 6.08
N ARG A 177 1.03 7.58 5.97
CA ARG A 177 1.91 8.44 6.77
C ARG A 177 1.62 8.30 8.26
N SER A 178 0.36 8.11 8.64
CA SER A 178 -0.04 7.90 10.03
C SER A 178 0.36 6.53 10.58
N LEU A 179 0.43 5.50 9.74
CA LEU A 179 0.95 4.18 10.12
C LEU A 179 2.48 4.16 10.21
N PHE A 180 3.19 4.77 9.24
CA PHE A 180 4.65 4.68 9.15
C PHE A 180 5.39 5.71 10.01
N ILE A 181 4.80 6.89 10.26
CA ILE A 181 5.45 7.95 11.05
C ILE A 181 4.93 7.86 12.49
N GLN A 182 5.65 7.11 13.32
CA GLN A 182 5.28 6.85 14.73
C GLN A 182 5.08 8.13 15.54
N ALA A 183 5.84 9.20 15.25
CA ALA A 183 5.69 10.50 15.89
C ALA A 183 4.30 11.15 15.72
N ARG A 184 3.44 10.64 14.83
CA ARG A 184 2.05 11.09 14.73
C ARG A 184 1.16 10.53 15.83
N GLY A 185 1.42 9.33 16.34
CA GLY A 185 0.68 8.72 17.45
C GLY A 185 -0.82 8.50 17.24
N VAL A 186 -1.35 8.64 16.02
CA VAL A 186 -2.81 8.60 15.77
C VAL A 186 -3.36 7.22 15.46
N LEU A 187 -2.52 6.28 15.01
CA LEU A 187 -2.92 4.90 14.72
C LEU A 187 -1.95 3.96 15.44
N LYS A 188 -2.49 2.89 16.02
CA LYS A 188 -1.68 1.90 16.73
C LYS A 188 -0.74 1.19 15.75
N LYS A 189 0.52 0.98 16.15
CA LYS A 189 1.55 0.33 15.31
C LYS A 189 1.15 -1.09 14.88
N GLU A 190 0.40 -1.79 15.71
CA GLU A 190 -0.11 -3.13 15.42
C GLU A 190 -0.97 -3.19 14.15
N LEU A 191 -1.60 -2.08 13.73
CA LEU A 191 -2.40 -2.04 12.50
C LEU A 191 -1.55 -2.31 11.23
N ILE A 192 -0.23 -2.17 11.30
CA ILE A 192 0.69 -2.52 10.21
C ILE A 192 0.62 -4.02 9.86
N LYS A 193 0.30 -4.89 10.83
CA LYS A 193 0.22 -6.35 10.62
C LYS A 193 -0.90 -6.75 9.65
N HIS A 194 -1.92 -5.91 9.54
CA HIS A 194 -3.07 -6.08 8.65
C HIS A 194 -2.81 -5.58 7.22
N LEU A 195 -1.69 -4.89 6.99
CA LEU A 195 -1.28 -4.51 5.64
C LEU A 195 -0.68 -5.72 4.90
N ARG A 196 -1.04 -5.89 3.62
CA ARG A 196 -0.55 -6.98 2.74
C ARG A 196 0.96 -7.21 2.81
N SER A 197 1.75 -6.14 2.74
CA SER A 197 3.22 -6.24 2.75
C SER A 197 3.82 -6.24 4.17
N ARG A 198 3.02 -5.99 5.22
CA ARG A 198 3.41 -5.83 6.63
C ARG A 198 4.62 -4.92 6.89
N ARG A 199 5.00 -4.11 5.90
CA ARG A 199 6.18 -3.25 5.95
C ARG A 199 5.93 -2.10 6.93
N GLY A 200 6.89 -1.88 7.83
CA GLY A 200 6.88 -0.74 8.74
C GLY A 200 7.36 0.58 8.13
N MET A 201 7.84 0.57 6.88
CA MET A 201 8.36 1.75 6.18
C MET A 201 8.07 1.69 4.69
N ARG A 202 7.93 2.87 4.06
CA ARG A 202 7.78 2.99 2.61
C ARG A 202 9.08 2.64 1.89
N ARG A 203 8.99 1.82 0.86
CA ARG A 203 10.09 1.49 -0.05
C ARG A 203 9.84 2.08 -1.44
N SER A 204 10.91 2.25 -2.20
CA SER A 204 10.82 2.68 -3.61
C SER A 204 10.04 1.67 -4.45
N ARG A 205 9.34 2.18 -5.48
CA ARG A 205 8.69 1.38 -6.52
C ARG A 205 9.69 0.74 -7.49
N HIS A 206 10.91 1.28 -7.57
CA HIS A 206 11.97 0.81 -8.47
C HIS A 206 12.70 -0.44 -7.95
N ARG A 207 12.28 -0.98 -6.80
CA ARG A 207 12.75 -2.26 -6.30
C ARG A 207 11.80 -3.34 -6.82
N SER A 208 12.13 -3.91 -7.97
CA SER A 208 11.49 -5.13 -8.47
C SER A 208 11.71 -6.27 -7.47
N SER A 209 10.65 -7.02 -7.18
CA SER A 209 10.77 -8.39 -6.67
C SER A 209 10.73 -9.28 -7.91
N GLU A 210 11.90 -9.72 -8.36
CA GLU A 210 12.03 -10.79 -9.34
C GLU A 210 11.44 -12.07 -8.75
N GLU A 211 10.54 -12.73 -9.49
CA GLU A 211 10.26 -14.17 -9.43
C GLU A 211 9.07 -14.45 -10.38
N ALA A 212 9.38 -14.81 -11.63
CA ALA A 212 8.44 -15.41 -12.56
C ALA A 212 8.93 -16.85 -12.85
N GLU A 213 8.10 -17.85 -12.56
CA GLU A 213 8.37 -19.26 -12.88
C GLU A 213 7.54 -19.70 -14.10
N SER A 214 8.16 -20.50 -14.96
CA SER A 214 7.59 -21.11 -16.18
C SER A 214 6.95 -22.49 -15.93
N ARG A 215 5.90 -22.87 -16.68
CA ARG A 215 5.39 -24.26 -16.77
C ARG A 215 4.85 -24.66 -18.16
N THR A 216 4.87 -25.98 -18.40
CA THR A 216 4.70 -26.79 -19.62
C THR A 216 3.26 -27.28 -19.92
N SER A 217 3.06 -28.01 -21.04
CA SER A 217 1.82 -28.18 -21.86
C SER A 217 1.07 -29.53 -21.72
N ILE A 218 -0.22 -29.55 -22.13
CA ILE A 218 -1.15 -30.70 -22.28
C ILE A 218 -1.93 -30.59 -23.62
N THR A 219 -2.39 -31.73 -24.19
CA THR A 219 -3.16 -31.90 -25.44
C THR A 219 -4.66 -32.19 -25.22
N ASP A 220 -5.48 -31.86 -26.24
CA ASP A 220 -6.96 -31.91 -26.35
C ASP A 220 -7.77 -30.87 -25.56
N LEU A 221 -7.93 -29.67 -26.14
CA LEU A 221 -8.57 -28.51 -25.48
C LEU A 221 -9.58 -27.81 -26.40
N VAL A 222 -10.71 -27.38 -25.82
CA VAL A 222 -11.54 -26.29 -26.37
C VAL A 222 -10.85 -24.98 -26.02
N SER A 223 -10.28 -24.31 -27.03
CA SER A 223 -9.53 -23.06 -26.87
C SER A 223 -10.44 -21.95 -26.32
N ILE A 224 -9.86 -21.05 -25.51
CA ILE A 224 -10.49 -19.79 -25.07
C ILE A 224 -11.03 -18.94 -26.23
N ARG A 225 -10.52 -19.14 -27.46
CA ARG A 225 -10.99 -18.47 -28.68
C ARG A 225 -12.39 -18.90 -29.13
N ALA A 226 -12.89 -20.04 -28.63
CA ALA A 226 -14.26 -20.49 -28.88
C ALA A 226 -15.31 -19.79 -28.00
N ARG A 227 -14.90 -18.83 -27.15
CA ARG A 227 -15.83 -18.09 -26.29
C ARG A 227 -16.75 -17.15 -27.06
N PRO A 228 -18.02 -17.03 -26.66
CA PRO A 228 -18.88 -15.93 -27.07
C PRO A 228 -18.25 -14.57 -26.72
N LYS A 229 -18.39 -13.58 -27.62
CA LYS A 229 -17.82 -12.23 -27.45
C LYS A 229 -18.29 -11.50 -26.18
N GLU A 230 -19.46 -11.88 -25.67
CA GLU A 230 -20.07 -11.36 -24.44
C GLU A 230 -19.18 -11.54 -23.18
N VAL A 231 -18.27 -12.52 -23.20
CA VAL A 231 -17.40 -12.88 -22.05
C VAL A 231 -16.20 -11.92 -21.87
N GLU A 232 -15.76 -11.22 -22.92
CA GLU A 232 -14.64 -10.26 -22.83
C GLU A 232 -15.04 -9.01 -22.06
N GLY A 233 -16.28 -8.54 -22.24
CA GLY A 233 -16.80 -7.31 -21.63
C GLY A 233 -17.04 -7.40 -20.12
N ARG A 234 -16.99 -8.60 -19.52
CA ARG A 234 -17.30 -8.84 -18.09
C ARG A 234 -18.68 -8.28 -17.68
N ALA A 235 -19.58 -8.15 -18.65
CA ALA A 235 -20.87 -7.48 -18.48
C ALA A 235 -21.97 -8.44 -18.02
N VAL A 236 -21.78 -9.74 -18.23
CA VAL A 236 -22.73 -10.81 -17.89
C VAL A 236 -22.21 -11.58 -16.67
N PRO A 237 -23.06 -11.85 -15.66
CA PRO A 237 -22.67 -12.65 -14.51
C PRO A 237 -22.55 -14.14 -14.85
N GLY A 238 -21.88 -14.89 -13.98
CA GLY A 238 -21.81 -16.35 -14.06
C GLY A 238 -20.65 -16.89 -14.91
N HIS A 239 -19.76 -16.01 -15.37
CA HIS A 239 -18.49 -16.41 -15.95
C HIS A 239 -17.40 -16.40 -14.89
N TRP A 240 -16.79 -17.56 -14.63
CA TRP A 240 -15.80 -17.74 -13.57
C TRP A 240 -14.39 -17.94 -14.12
N GLU A 241 -13.41 -17.42 -13.40
CA GLU A 241 -12.00 -17.76 -13.54
C GLU A 241 -11.61 -18.71 -12.42
N GLY A 242 -10.89 -19.77 -12.75
CA GLY A 242 -10.43 -20.79 -11.82
C GLY A 242 -8.91 -20.95 -11.79
N ASP A 243 -8.37 -21.33 -10.64
CA ASP A 243 -6.93 -21.59 -10.42
C ASP A 243 -6.71 -22.45 -9.17
N LEU A 244 -5.54 -23.07 -9.06
CA LEU A 244 -5.07 -23.75 -7.85
C LEU A 244 -3.98 -22.93 -7.14
N ILE A 245 -4.25 -22.59 -5.89
CA ILE A 245 -3.20 -22.10 -4.99
C ILE A 245 -2.50 -23.31 -4.37
N SER A 246 -1.21 -23.46 -4.66
CA SER A 246 -0.36 -24.47 -4.03
C SER A 246 0.27 -23.97 -2.72
N GLY A 247 0.28 -24.88 -1.75
CA GLY A 247 0.96 -24.80 -0.46
C GLY A 247 2.22 -25.67 -0.40
N SER A 248 2.67 -25.98 0.82
CA SER A 248 3.67 -27.04 1.06
C SER A 248 3.00 -28.42 1.12
N LYS A 249 3.81 -29.49 1.14
CA LYS A 249 3.34 -30.89 1.20
C LYS A 249 2.29 -31.27 0.14
N ASN A 250 2.40 -30.70 -1.06
CA ASN A 250 1.45 -30.95 -2.15
C ASN A 250 -0.03 -30.68 -1.76
N SER A 251 -0.25 -29.70 -0.88
CA SER A 251 -1.59 -29.24 -0.49
C SER A 251 -2.06 -28.11 -1.41
N HIS A 252 -3.35 -28.09 -1.70
CA HIS A 252 -3.94 -27.17 -2.69
C HIS A 252 -5.28 -26.61 -2.21
N ILE A 253 -5.61 -25.42 -2.70
CA ILE A 253 -6.94 -24.82 -2.59
C ILE A 253 -7.35 -24.37 -3.99
N ALA A 254 -8.53 -24.79 -4.44
CA ALA A 254 -9.10 -24.27 -5.67
C ALA A 254 -9.73 -22.89 -5.42
N THR A 255 -9.52 -21.98 -6.34
CA THR A 255 -9.98 -20.59 -6.27
C THR A 255 -10.86 -20.31 -7.47
N LEU A 256 -12.08 -19.84 -7.21
CA LEU A 256 -13.02 -19.43 -8.24
C LEU A 256 -13.34 -17.95 -8.06
N VAL A 257 -13.24 -17.15 -9.12
CA VAL A 257 -13.57 -15.73 -9.09
C VAL A 257 -14.54 -15.39 -10.22
N GLU A 258 -15.69 -14.85 -9.86
CA GLU A 258 -16.70 -14.41 -10.82
C GLU A 258 -16.22 -13.12 -11.52
N ARG A 259 -16.33 -13.08 -12.85
CA ARG A 259 -15.66 -12.08 -13.69
C ARG A 259 -16.34 -10.71 -13.68
N GLN A 260 -17.58 -10.57 -13.25
CA GLN A 260 -18.24 -9.26 -13.16
C GLN A 260 -18.07 -8.65 -11.77
N SER A 261 -18.56 -9.35 -10.75
CA SER A 261 -18.60 -8.97 -9.33
C SER A 261 -17.28 -9.19 -8.58
N ARG A 262 -16.36 -10.01 -9.11
CA ARG A 262 -15.15 -10.46 -8.39
C ARG A 262 -15.46 -11.28 -7.13
N PHE A 263 -16.66 -11.82 -7.03
CA PHE A 263 -17.03 -12.71 -5.93
C PHE A 263 -16.11 -13.92 -5.96
N THR A 264 -15.47 -14.20 -4.84
CA THR A 264 -14.43 -15.22 -4.70
C THR A 264 -14.96 -16.38 -3.88
N MET A 265 -14.80 -17.60 -4.37
CA MET A 265 -15.00 -18.83 -3.62
C MET A 265 -13.67 -19.56 -3.48
N LEU A 266 -13.48 -20.15 -2.30
CA LEU A 266 -12.33 -20.99 -1.99
C LEU A 266 -12.83 -22.40 -1.75
N VAL A 267 -12.26 -23.37 -2.46
CA VAL A 267 -12.71 -24.76 -2.45
C VAL A 267 -11.58 -25.62 -1.91
N HIS A 268 -11.87 -26.33 -0.82
CA HIS A 268 -10.96 -27.32 -0.27
C HIS A 268 -10.87 -28.52 -1.21
N VAL A 269 -9.64 -28.88 -1.60
CA VAL A 269 -9.36 -30.03 -2.47
C VAL A 269 -8.49 -31.04 -1.72
N GLY A 270 -8.83 -32.33 -1.82
CA GLY A 270 -8.10 -33.41 -1.15
C GLY A 270 -6.73 -33.72 -1.79
N GLY A 271 -6.50 -33.23 -3.01
CA GLY A 271 -5.30 -33.48 -3.78
C GLY A 271 -5.26 -32.63 -5.05
N LYS A 272 -4.13 -32.73 -5.75
CA LYS A 272 -3.91 -32.07 -7.06
C LYS A 272 -4.49 -32.88 -8.23
N ASP A 273 -4.87 -34.13 -7.98
CA ASP A 273 -5.38 -35.02 -9.01
C ASP A 273 -6.74 -34.52 -9.53
N THR A 274 -7.03 -34.93 -10.77
CA THR A 274 -8.22 -34.45 -11.47
C THR A 274 -9.52 -34.83 -10.76
N GLU A 275 -9.59 -36.02 -10.17
CA GLU A 275 -10.81 -36.52 -9.56
C GLU A 275 -11.16 -35.75 -8.29
N SER A 276 -10.16 -35.52 -7.42
CA SER A 276 -10.30 -34.69 -6.22
C SER A 276 -10.75 -33.27 -6.56
N VAL A 277 -10.12 -32.64 -7.56
CA VAL A 277 -10.43 -31.25 -7.94
C VAL A 277 -11.82 -31.15 -8.56
N VAL A 278 -12.15 -32.00 -9.54
CA VAL A 278 -13.47 -32.00 -10.18
C VAL A 278 -14.59 -32.26 -9.18
N SER A 279 -14.43 -33.28 -8.31
CA SER A 279 -15.47 -33.63 -7.33
C SER A 279 -15.72 -32.49 -6.34
N ALA A 280 -14.65 -31.85 -5.86
CA ALA A 280 -14.78 -30.70 -4.96
C ALA A 280 -15.43 -29.50 -5.67
N LEU A 281 -15.06 -29.21 -6.91
CA LEU A 281 -15.65 -28.12 -7.70
C LEU A 281 -17.14 -28.37 -7.97
N CYS A 282 -17.53 -29.58 -8.39
CA CYS A 282 -18.94 -29.93 -8.61
C CYS A 282 -19.78 -29.71 -7.35
N ARG A 283 -19.27 -30.09 -6.18
CA ARG A 283 -19.98 -29.92 -4.90
C ARG A 283 -20.27 -28.45 -4.59
N GLU A 284 -19.27 -27.57 -4.75
CA GLU A 284 -19.44 -26.15 -4.40
C GLU A 284 -20.19 -25.37 -5.49
N VAL A 285 -19.90 -25.65 -6.76
CA VAL A 285 -20.58 -25.00 -7.90
C VAL A 285 -22.03 -25.45 -8.01
N GLY A 286 -22.34 -26.71 -7.70
CA GLY A 286 -23.71 -27.22 -7.71
C GLY A 286 -24.67 -26.46 -6.79
N GLN A 287 -24.16 -25.84 -5.72
CA GLN A 287 -24.93 -25.03 -4.78
C GLN A 287 -25.20 -23.60 -5.27
N LEU A 288 -24.59 -23.17 -6.38
CA LEU A 288 -24.83 -21.85 -6.94
C LEU A 288 -26.21 -21.77 -7.61
N PRO A 289 -26.83 -20.57 -7.64
CA PRO A 289 -27.97 -20.31 -8.52
C PRO A 289 -27.62 -20.51 -9.99
N GLU A 290 -28.58 -20.93 -10.81
CA GLU A 290 -28.38 -21.21 -12.24
C GLU A 290 -27.90 -19.98 -13.02
N GLU A 291 -28.29 -18.77 -12.60
CA GLU A 291 -27.86 -17.52 -13.21
C GLU A 291 -26.33 -17.31 -13.13
N LEU A 292 -25.68 -17.95 -12.15
CA LEU A 292 -24.23 -17.90 -11.96
C LEU A 292 -23.49 -19.09 -12.60
N LYS A 293 -24.18 -20.04 -13.21
CA LYS A 293 -23.59 -21.24 -13.81
C LYS A 293 -23.43 -21.11 -15.34
N ARG A 294 -22.68 -20.12 -15.82
CA ARG A 294 -22.46 -19.96 -17.27
C ARG A 294 -21.23 -20.69 -17.77
N THR A 295 -20.04 -20.23 -17.38
CA THR A 295 -18.79 -20.83 -17.88
C THR A 295 -17.69 -20.79 -16.84
N LEU A 296 -16.81 -21.77 -16.86
CA LEU A 296 -15.57 -21.76 -16.09
C LEU A 296 -14.38 -21.60 -17.04
N THR A 297 -13.40 -20.77 -16.70
CA THR A 297 -12.12 -20.74 -17.39
C THR A 297 -10.97 -21.11 -16.47
N TRP A 298 -10.15 -22.06 -16.90
CA TRP A 298 -9.03 -22.59 -16.13
C TRP A 298 -7.70 -22.43 -16.86
N ASP A 299 -6.60 -22.61 -16.13
CA ASP A 299 -5.29 -22.77 -16.76
C ASP A 299 -5.14 -24.18 -17.36
N ARG A 300 -4.11 -24.38 -18.20
CA ARG A 300 -3.83 -25.68 -18.82
C ARG A 300 -3.20 -26.69 -17.87
N GLY A 301 -3.35 -26.50 -16.56
CA GLY A 301 -2.89 -27.48 -15.61
C GLY A 301 -3.70 -28.77 -15.73
N GLY A 302 -3.04 -29.91 -15.51
CA GLY A 302 -3.66 -31.24 -15.67
C GLY A 302 -4.71 -31.56 -14.62
N GLU A 303 -4.99 -30.64 -13.70
CA GLU A 303 -5.88 -30.85 -12.56
C GLU A 303 -7.37 -30.76 -12.97
N LEU A 304 -7.66 -30.30 -14.19
CA LEU A 304 -9.00 -30.36 -14.81
C LEU A 304 -9.05 -31.25 -16.06
N GLY A 305 -8.20 -32.30 -16.11
CA GLY A 305 -8.17 -33.24 -17.23
C GLY A 305 -9.53 -33.89 -17.56
N ASN A 306 -10.42 -34.01 -16.57
CA ASN A 306 -11.76 -34.59 -16.68
C ASN A 306 -12.88 -33.53 -16.55
N HIS A 307 -12.65 -32.35 -17.12
CA HIS A 307 -13.61 -31.24 -17.16
C HIS A 307 -14.97 -31.61 -17.78
N ARG A 308 -15.06 -32.68 -18.57
CA ARG A 308 -16.32 -33.20 -19.10
C ARG A 308 -17.26 -33.66 -17.99
N LYS A 309 -16.75 -34.36 -16.96
CA LYS A 309 -17.56 -34.71 -15.77
C LYS A 309 -18.07 -33.48 -15.05
N PHE A 310 -17.24 -32.44 -14.93
CA PHE A 310 -17.65 -31.16 -14.35
C PHE A 310 -18.77 -30.50 -15.17
N THR A 311 -18.62 -30.47 -16.49
CA THR A 311 -19.62 -29.89 -17.41
C THR A 311 -20.95 -30.63 -17.30
N LEU A 312 -20.94 -31.97 -17.32
CA LEU A 312 -22.14 -32.79 -17.19
C LEU A 312 -22.84 -32.60 -15.83
N ALA A 313 -22.09 -32.41 -14.75
CA ALA A 313 -22.64 -32.28 -13.40
C ALA A 313 -23.17 -30.87 -13.08
N THR A 314 -22.71 -29.84 -13.79
CA THR A 314 -22.98 -28.43 -13.44
C THR A 314 -23.60 -27.60 -14.56
N ASP A 315 -23.73 -28.18 -15.76
CA ASP A 315 -24.09 -27.52 -17.02
C ASP A 315 -23.16 -26.34 -17.41
N MET A 316 -22.02 -26.20 -16.72
CA MET A 316 -21.06 -25.14 -16.98
C MET A 316 -19.99 -25.57 -17.98
N GLN A 317 -19.91 -24.85 -19.09
CA GLN A 317 -18.86 -25.08 -20.09
C GLN A 317 -17.48 -24.64 -19.56
N VAL A 318 -16.48 -25.52 -19.71
CA VAL A 318 -15.10 -25.27 -19.27
C VAL A 318 -14.22 -24.88 -20.46
N TYR A 319 -13.54 -23.74 -20.33
CA TYR A 319 -12.61 -23.21 -21.34
C TYR A 319 -11.19 -23.14 -20.77
N PHE A 320 -10.19 -23.45 -21.60
CA PHE A 320 -8.79 -23.41 -21.19
C PHE A 320 -8.05 -22.26 -21.86
N CYS A 321 -7.25 -21.54 -21.07
CA CYS A 321 -6.45 -20.42 -21.56
C CYS A 321 -5.40 -20.87 -22.59
N ASP A 322 -4.93 -19.97 -23.45
CA ASP A 322 -3.83 -20.26 -24.37
C ASP A 322 -2.48 -20.36 -23.62
N PRO A 323 -1.48 -21.10 -24.14
CA PRO A 323 -0.17 -21.15 -23.54
C PRO A 323 0.43 -19.75 -23.45
N GLN A 324 1.23 -19.51 -22.41
CA GLN A 324 1.96 -18.25 -22.23
C GLN A 324 1.07 -17.00 -22.19
N SER A 325 -0.23 -17.14 -21.90
CA SER A 325 -1.21 -16.05 -21.91
C SER A 325 -1.82 -15.75 -20.52
N PRO A 326 -1.01 -15.47 -19.47
CA PRO A 326 -1.51 -15.28 -18.11
C PRO A 326 -2.47 -14.09 -17.97
N TRP A 327 -2.41 -13.10 -18.86
CA TRP A 327 -3.32 -11.95 -18.87
C TRP A 327 -4.79 -12.33 -19.09
N GLN A 328 -5.07 -13.51 -19.66
CA GLN A 328 -6.42 -14.05 -19.85
C GLN A 328 -7.12 -14.39 -18.51
N ARG A 329 -6.37 -14.45 -17.39
CA ARG A 329 -6.87 -14.69 -16.01
C ARG A 329 -6.43 -13.62 -15.01
N GLY A 330 -6.37 -12.36 -15.46
CA GLY A 330 -5.92 -11.26 -14.59
C GLY A 330 -6.73 -11.10 -13.29
N SER A 331 -7.98 -11.60 -13.23
CA SER A 331 -8.81 -11.53 -12.01
C SER A 331 -8.33 -12.52 -10.97
N ASN A 332 -8.04 -13.76 -11.38
CA ASN A 332 -7.50 -14.78 -10.49
C ASN A 332 -6.10 -14.46 -10.02
N GLU A 333 -5.21 -13.98 -10.89
CA GLU A 333 -3.84 -13.65 -10.46
C GLU A 333 -3.84 -12.57 -9.36
N ASN A 334 -4.65 -11.52 -9.55
CA ASN A 334 -4.80 -10.47 -8.55
C ASN A 334 -5.44 -11.01 -7.27
N THR A 335 -6.46 -11.85 -7.36
CA THR A 335 -7.13 -12.43 -6.19
C THR A 335 -6.22 -13.38 -5.42
N ASN A 336 -5.46 -14.22 -6.12
CA ASN A 336 -4.46 -15.12 -5.53
C ASN A 336 -3.39 -14.33 -4.79
N ARG A 337 -2.95 -13.19 -5.33
CA ARG A 337 -2.04 -12.27 -4.64
C ARG A 337 -2.62 -11.73 -3.32
N LEU A 338 -3.93 -11.55 -3.21
CA LEU A 338 -4.60 -11.16 -1.96
C LEU A 338 -4.69 -12.34 -0.99
N LEU A 339 -5.03 -13.52 -1.50
CA LEU A 339 -5.11 -14.75 -0.72
C LEU A 339 -3.76 -15.10 -0.09
N ARG A 340 -2.63 -14.74 -0.70
CA ARG A 340 -1.30 -14.88 -0.08
C ARG A 340 -1.10 -14.08 1.22
N GLN A 341 -2.00 -13.14 1.55
CA GLN A 341 -2.02 -12.52 2.88
C GLN A 341 -2.47 -13.52 3.98
N TYR A 342 -3.33 -14.47 3.64
CA TYR A 342 -3.89 -15.51 4.51
C TYR A 342 -3.16 -16.84 4.37
N PHE A 343 -2.72 -17.15 3.16
CA PHE A 343 -2.04 -18.38 2.79
C PHE A 343 -0.65 -18.06 2.19
N PRO A 344 0.33 -17.64 3.01
CA PRO A 344 1.69 -17.40 2.54
C PRO A 344 2.24 -18.56 1.70
N LYS A 345 3.18 -18.27 0.80
CA LYS A 345 3.88 -19.34 0.05
C LYS A 345 4.46 -20.35 1.05
N LYS A 346 4.40 -21.64 0.72
CA LYS A 346 4.89 -22.76 1.54
C LYS A 346 4.11 -23.05 2.84
N THR A 347 2.98 -22.38 3.09
CA THR A 347 2.04 -22.81 4.13
C THR A 347 1.42 -24.15 3.76
N ASP A 348 1.30 -25.06 4.73
CA ASP A 348 0.57 -26.31 4.57
C ASP A 348 -0.93 -26.00 4.58
N LEU A 349 -1.61 -26.27 3.47
CA LEU A 349 -3.02 -25.92 3.26
C LEU A 349 -3.98 -27.04 3.66
N SER A 350 -3.47 -28.25 3.94
CA SER A 350 -4.30 -29.41 4.29
C SER A 350 -5.07 -29.22 5.62
N GLY A 351 -4.55 -28.38 6.51
CA GLY A 351 -5.17 -28.10 7.80
C GLY A 351 -6.36 -27.14 7.77
N TYR A 352 -6.73 -26.57 6.61
CA TYR A 352 -7.86 -25.65 6.49
C TYR A 352 -9.14 -26.39 6.10
N SER A 353 -10.14 -26.35 6.97
CA SER A 353 -11.49 -26.81 6.65
C SER A 353 -12.20 -25.91 5.64
N GLN A 354 -13.17 -26.46 4.89
CA GLN A 354 -14.04 -25.68 4.00
C GLN A 354 -14.71 -24.50 4.72
N LYS A 355 -15.10 -24.68 6.00
CA LYS A 355 -15.67 -23.61 6.83
C LYS A 355 -14.69 -22.44 7.01
N GLN A 356 -13.43 -22.71 7.33
CA GLN A 356 -12.40 -21.68 7.45
C GLN A 356 -12.14 -20.98 6.12
N LEU A 357 -12.11 -21.74 5.01
CA LEU A 357 -11.97 -21.17 3.67
C LEU A 357 -13.12 -20.21 3.34
N ASN A 358 -14.36 -20.56 3.70
CA ASN A 358 -15.52 -19.68 3.53
C ASN A 358 -15.40 -18.39 4.34
N GLU A 359 -14.82 -18.43 5.55
CA GLU A 359 -14.55 -17.21 6.33
C GLU A 359 -13.52 -16.29 5.66
N PHE A 360 -12.46 -16.85 5.06
CA PHE A 360 -11.49 -16.06 4.29
C PHE A 360 -12.08 -15.49 3.01
N ALA A 361 -12.90 -16.28 2.30
CA ALA A 361 -13.64 -15.83 1.13
C ALA A 361 -14.57 -14.66 1.48
N ARG A 362 -15.33 -14.78 2.57
CA ARG A 362 -16.20 -13.71 3.08
C ARG A 362 -15.43 -12.42 3.35
N LYS A 363 -14.28 -12.47 4.02
CA LYS A 363 -13.41 -11.30 4.24
C LYS A 363 -12.94 -10.63 2.95
N LEU A 364 -12.81 -11.38 1.85
CA LEU A 364 -12.47 -10.83 0.53
C LEU A 364 -13.69 -10.29 -0.19
N ASN A 365 -14.85 -10.90 0.00
CA ASN A 365 -16.11 -10.53 -0.65
C ASN A 365 -16.80 -9.35 0.02
N GLU A 366 -16.53 -9.09 1.31
CA GLU A 366 -16.96 -7.90 2.04
C GLU A 366 -15.94 -6.75 1.92
N ARG A 367 -14.85 -6.95 1.16
CA ARG A 367 -13.79 -5.93 0.99
C ARG A 367 -14.00 -5.12 -0.28
N PRO A 368 -14.02 -3.78 -0.21
CA PRO A 368 -14.28 -2.93 -1.36
C PRO A 368 -13.18 -3.05 -2.42
N ARG A 369 -13.56 -2.95 -3.69
CA ARG A 369 -12.66 -3.10 -4.84
C ARG A 369 -12.64 -1.81 -5.64
N LYS A 370 -11.44 -1.26 -5.86
CA LYS A 370 -11.26 -0.08 -6.71
C LYS A 370 -11.84 -0.28 -8.13
N THR A 371 -11.74 -1.49 -8.67
CA THR A 371 -12.28 -1.85 -9.99
C THR A 371 -13.81 -1.91 -10.04
N LEU A 372 -14.48 -1.89 -8.88
CA LEU A 372 -15.93 -1.85 -8.73
C LEU A 372 -16.35 -0.51 -8.10
N ASP A 373 -15.57 0.54 -8.35
CA ASP A 373 -15.75 1.87 -7.74
C ASP A 373 -15.94 1.84 -6.24
N TYR A 374 -15.20 0.95 -5.57
CA TYR A 374 -15.22 0.70 -4.12
C TYR A 374 -16.50 0.06 -3.57
N LEU A 375 -17.33 -0.55 -4.42
CA LEU A 375 -18.27 -1.59 -3.97
C LEU A 375 -17.52 -2.85 -3.56
N THR A 376 -18.11 -3.61 -2.64
CA THR A 376 -17.69 -4.95 -2.27
C THR A 376 -18.22 -5.96 -3.30
N PRO A 377 -17.54 -7.10 -3.50
CA PRO A 377 -18.06 -8.16 -4.36
C PRO A 377 -19.46 -8.64 -3.98
N VAL A 378 -19.79 -8.70 -2.67
CA VAL A 378 -21.16 -9.02 -2.21
C VAL A 378 -22.17 -7.98 -2.70
N GLU A 379 -21.94 -6.69 -2.44
CA GLU A 379 -22.84 -5.63 -2.89
C GLU A 379 -23.00 -5.62 -4.41
N LYS A 380 -21.91 -5.85 -5.15
CA LYS A 380 -21.96 -5.90 -6.60
C LYS A 380 -22.77 -7.11 -7.08
N LEU A 381 -22.59 -8.27 -6.48
CA LEU A 381 -23.34 -9.47 -6.82
C LEU A 381 -24.84 -9.29 -6.51
N GLN A 382 -25.18 -8.74 -5.35
CA GLN A 382 -26.56 -8.40 -4.98
C GLN A 382 -27.19 -7.41 -5.97
N SER A 383 -26.45 -6.39 -6.41
CA SER A 383 -26.95 -5.43 -7.39
C SER A 383 -27.24 -6.06 -8.76
N ILE A 384 -26.52 -7.13 -9.13
CA ILE A 384 -26.77 -7.85 -10.37
C ILE A 384 -28.07 -8.63 -10.25
N PHE A 385 -28.27 -9.36 -9.15
CA PHE A 385 -29.50 -10.10 -8.90
C PHE A 385 -30.73 -9.20 -8.83
N ALA A 386 -30.61 -8.02 -8.21
CA ALA A 386 -31.70 -7.04 -8.13
C ALA A 386 -32.06 -6.37 -9.48
N LEU A 387 -31.24 -6.53 -10.52
CA LEU A 387 -31.52 -6.05 -11.88
C LEU A 387 -32.11 -7.14 -12.78
N THR A 388 -32.00 -8.40 -12.38
CA THR A 388 -32.45 -9.57 -13.16
C THR A 388 -33.74 -10.21 -12.64
N GLY A 389 -34.15 -9.89 -11.43
CA GLY A 389 -35.47 -10.21 -10.87
C GLY A 389 -36.29 -8.94 -10.72
#